data_AF-A0A1E7KZD1-F1
#
_entry.id   AF-A0A1E7KZD1-F1
#
_cell.length_a   1.000
_cell.length_b   1.000
_cell.length_c   1.000
_cell.angle_alpha   90.00
_cell.angle_beta   90.00
_cell.angle_gamma   90.00
#
_symmetry.space_group_name_H-M   'P 1'
#
loop_
_entity.id
_entity.type
_entity.pdbx_description
1 polymer ?
#
loop_
_entity_poly.entity_id
_entity_poly.type
_entity_poly.pdbx_seq_one_letter_code
_entity_poly.pdbx_strand_id
1 'polypeptide(L)'
;MPESALADLAGPARQLADEAGEFTAGLIRRRPVTEESRALLVLAEDVHKHASRVDELRRAYPDPSGQSDPLAAPSADEVLPVATTRLSRYETCVLEPSDFRYDNYVVYITTRGNGRWLVQHGERSLSADLTWSKGLHPYGRPGWEKAHLFDFETARALAEQAAPHVVAHGVSAAAALAGESWR
;
A
#
# COMPACT_ATOMS: atom_id res chain seq x y z
N MET A 1 -18.20 -1.97 0.56
CA MET A 1 -19.42 -2.35 1.30
C MET A 1 -19.95 -1.11 1.99
N PRO A 2 -21.21 -0.72 1.78
CA PRO A 2 -21.76 0.48 2.40
C PRO A 2 -21.84 0.29 3.92
N GLU A 3 -21.55 1.34 4.69
CA GLU A 3 -21.53 1.34 6.16
C GLU A 3 -22.88 0.91 6.77
N SER A 4 -23.97 1.15 6.04
CA SER A 4 -25.32 0.66 6.38
C SER A 4 -25.37 -0.88 6.48
N ALA A 5 -24.65 -1.59 5.61
CA ALA A 5 -24.63 -3.05 5.63
C ALA A 5 -23.87 -3.62 6.84
N LEU A 6 -22.94 -2.87 7.44
CA LEU A 6 -22.26 -3.27 8.68
C LEU A 6 -23.09 -2.93 9.93
N ALA A 7 -23.85 -1.83 9.92
CA ALA A 7 -24.76 -1.47 11.00
C ALA A 7 -25.90 -2.50 11.13
N ASP A 8 -26.42 -3.00 10.00
CA ASP A 8 -27.48 -4.00 9.96
C ASP A 8 -27.04 -5.38 10.49
N LEU A 9 -25.73 -5.65 10.56
CA LEU A 9 -25.18 -6.91 11.09
C LEU A 9 -24.94 -6.90 12.61
N ALA A 10 -24.89 -5.72 13.25
CA ALA A 10 -24.60 -5.61 14.67
C ALA A 10 -25.74 -6.16 15.55
N GLY A 11 -27.00 -5.98 15.12
CA GLY A 11 -28.17 -6.54 15.81
C GLY A 11 -28.19 -8.07 15.79
N PRO A 12 -28.15 -8.71 14.61
CA PRO A 12 -28.07 -10.17 14.49
C PRO A 12 -26.88 -10.79 15.22
N ALA A 13 -25.71 -10.14 15.20
CA ALA A 13 -24.53 -10.64 15.90
C ALA A 13 -24.69 -10.67 17.43
N ARG A 14 -25.35 -9.65 18.02
CA ARG A 14 -25.65 -9.61 19.46
C ARG A 14 -26.68 -10.67 19.84
N GLN A 15 -27.74 -10.82 19.04
CA GLN A 15 -28.75 -11.85 19.26
C GLN A 15 -28.13 -13.26 19.22
N LEU A 16 -27.24 -13.53 18.26
CA LEU A 16 -26.55 -14.81 18.17
C LEU A 16 -25.63 -15.07 19.38
N ALA A 17 -24.98 -14.04 19.91
CA ALA A 17 -24.13 -14.13 21.10
C ALA A 17 -24.96 -14.43 22.36
N ASP A 18 -26.14 -13.81 22.51
CA ASP A 18 -27.06 -14.05 23.63
C ASP A 18 -27.63 -15.48 23.56
N GLU A 19 -28.09 -15.92 22.39
CA GLU A 19 -28.58 -17.28 22.16
C GLU A 19 -27.49 -18.34 22.43
N ALA A 20 -26.23 -18.07 22.03
CA ALA A 20 -25.10 -18.94 22.35
C ALA A 20 -24.79 -18.98 23.85
N GLY A 21 -24.94 -17.86 24.56
CA GLY A 21 -24.81 -17.76 26.01
C GLY A 21 -25.86 -18.61 26.75
N GLU A 22 -27.14 -18.49 26.36
CA GLU A 22 -28.24 -19.28 26.93
C GLU A 22 -28.08 -20.78 26.65
N PHE A 23 -27.67 -21.14 25.42
CA PHE A 23 -27.39 -22.52 25.04
C PHE A 23 -26.26 -23.12 25.89
N THR A 24 -25.20 -22.36 26.13
CA THR A 24 -24.07 -22.77 26.99
C THR A 24 -24.50 -22.92 28.45
N ALA A 25 -25.30 -21.99 28.97
CA ALA A 25 -25.87 -22.08 30.31
C ALA A 25 -26.81 -23.31 30.47
N GLY A 26 -27.51 -23.70 29.41
CA GLY A 26 -28.32 -24.92 29.33
C GLY A 26 -27.48 -26.21 29.30
N LEU A 27 -26.35 -26.22 28.60
CA LEU A 27 -25.41 -27.36 28.50
C LEU A 27 -24.78 -27.75 29.84
N ILE A 28 -24.61 -26.79 30.77
CA ILE A 28 -24.08 -27.03 32.12
C ILE A 28 -24.99 -27.98 32.94
N ARG A 29 -26.26 -28.19 32.55
CA ARG A 29 -27.21 -29.05 33.28
C ARG A 29 -27.34 -30.49 32.74
N ARG A 30 -26.22 -31.18 32.46
CA ARG A 30 -26.07 -32.66 32.26
C ARG A 30 -25.95 -33.18 30.81
N ARG A 31 -25.00 -32.70 30.02
CA ARG A 31 -24.42 -33.50 28.92
C ARG A 31 -22.90 -33.29 28.80
N PRO A 32 -22.12 -34.30 28.36
CA PRO A 32 -20.72 -34.10 28.02
C PRO A 32 -20.62 -33.11 26.85
N VAL A 33 -19.82 -32.06 27.04
CA VAL A 33 -19.54 -31.05 26.01
C VAL A 33 -18.80 -31.73 24.86
N THR A 34 -19.39 -31.77 23.67
CA THR A 34 -18.72 -32.33 22.48
C THR A 34 -17.63 -31.37 21.99
N GLU A 35 -16.71 -31.87 21.16
CA GLU A 35 -15.67 -31.04 20.52
C GLU A 35 -16.28 -29.89 19.72
N GLU A 36 -17.44 -30.08 19.10
CA GLU A 36 -18.16 -29.03 18.37
C GLU A 36 -18.63 -27.90 19.30
N SER A 37 -19.11 -28.24 20.50
CA SER A 37 -19.50 -27.23 21.49
C SER A 37 -18.32 -26.39 21.97
N ARG A 38 -17.12 -26.97 22.06
CA ARG A 38 -15.90 -26.21 22.37
C ARG A 38 -15.51 -25.27 21.22
N ALA A 39 -15.63 -25.73 19.96
CA ALA A 39 -15.34 -24.91 18.80
C ALA A 39 -16.30 -23.69 18.71
N LEU A 40 -17.58 -23.89 19.02
CA LEU A 40 -18.57 -22.80 19.06
C LEU A 40 -18.27 -21.78 20.16
N LEU A 41 -17.81 -22.21 21.33
CA LEU A 41 -17.39 -21.30 22.40
C LEU A 41 -16.20 -20.43 22.01
N VAL A 42 -15.18 -21.03 21.38
CA VAL A 42 -14.01 -20.28 20.88
C VAL A 42 -14.44 -19.25 19.84
N LEU A 43 -15.31 -19.63 18.91
CA LEU A 43 -15.83 -18.72 17.90
C LEU A 43 -16.62 -17.56 18.53
N ALA A 44 -17.46 -17.83 19.53
CA ALA A 44 -18.22 -16.80 20.23
C ALA A 44 -17.30 -15.82 20.99
N GLU A 45 -16.25 -16.32 21.65
CA GLU A 45 -15.24 -15.46 22.28
C GLU A 45 -14.51 -14.57 21.28
N ASP A 46 -14.14 -15.11 20.11
CA ASP A 46 -13.45 -14.35 19.08
C ASP A 46 -14.36 -13.28 18.45
N VAL A 47 -15.63 -13.59 18.21
CA VAL A 47 -16.63 -12.61 17.77
C VAL A 47 -16.79 -11.49 18.81
N HIS A 48 -16.85 -11.83 20.10
CA HIS A 48 -16.94 -10.84 21.18
C HIS A 48 -15.70 -9.94 21.25
N LYS A 49 -14.50 -10.51 21.11
CA LYS A 49 -13.23 -9.74 21.05
C LYS A 49 -13.22 -8.78 19.86
N HIS A 50 -13.64 -9.23 18.67
CA HIS A 50 -13.71 -8.39 17.48
C HIS A 50 -14.74 -7.26 17.64
N ALA A 51 -15.92 -7.56 18.17
CA ALA A 51 -16.94 -6.53 18.44
C ALA A 51 -16.44 -5.47 19.41
N SER A 52 -15.78 -5.88 20.50
CA SER A 52 -15.17 -4.97 21.47
C SER A 52 -14.10 -4.10 20.83
N ARG A 53 -13.27 -4.67 19.94
CA ARG A 53 -12.25 -3.92 19.21
C ARG A 53 -12.83 -2.89 18.24
N VAL A 54 -13.92 -3.22 17.57
CA VAL A 54 -14.65 -2.27 16.71
C VAL A 54 -15.20 -1.10 17.54
N ASP A 55 -15.76 -1.37 18.71
CA ASP A 55 -16.28 -0.33 19.61
C ASP A 55 -15.16 0.54 20.22
N GLU A 56 -13.98 -0.03 20.48
CA GLU A 56 -12.78 0.76 20.85
C GLU A 56 -12.34 1.67 19.70
N LEU A 57 -12.27 1.16 18.47
CA LEU A 57 -11.90 1.95 17.31
C LEU A 57 -12.90 3.09 17.05
N ARG A 58 -14.21 2.83 17.16
CA ARG A 58 -15.24 3.88 17.07
C ARG A 58 -15.11 4.95 18.14
N ARG A 59 -14.69 4.59 19.36
CA ARG A 59 -14.43 5.57 20.43
C ARG A 59 -13.14 6.37 20.21
N ALA A 60 -12.09 5.72 19.71
CA ALA A 60 -10.80 6.37 19.43
C ALA A 60 -10.87 7.27 18.19
N TYR A 61 -11.74 6.93 17.24
CA TYR A 61 -11.97 7.65 15.99
C TYR A 61 -13.46 8.00 15.90
N PRO A 62 -13.92 9.04 16.63
CA PRO A 62 -15.29 9.51 16.50
C PRO A 62 -15.58 9.81 15.03
N ASP A 63 -16.79 9.48 14.60
CA ASP A 63 -17.25 9.70 13.24
C ASP A 63 -16.93 11.15 12.80
N PRO A 64 -16.07 11.33 11.78
CA PRO A 64 -15.71 12.65 11.30
C PRO A 64 -16.89 13.40 10.67
N SER A 65 -18.08 12.80 10.54
CA SER A 65 -19.31 13.48 10.10
C SER A 65 -19.70 14.68 10.98
N GLY A 66 -19.19 14.78 12.22
CA GLY A 66 -19.31 15.96 13.07
C GLY A 66 -18.16 16.97 12.96
N GLN A 67 -17.05 16.62 12.30
CA GLN A 67 -16.05 17.58 11.87
C GLN A 67 -16.54 18.24 10.58
N SER A 68 -16.47 19.56 10.51
CA SER A 68 -16.68 20.35 9.30
C SER A 68 -16.09 19.60 8.11
N ASP A 69 -16.93 19.25 7.14
CA ASP A 69 -16.53 18.51 5.95
C ASP A 69 -15.23 19.13 5.42
N PRO A 70 -14.10 18.41 5.40
CA PRO A 70 -12.85 18.96 4.90
C PRO A 70 -12.92 19.26 3.40
N LEU A 71 -14.01 18.85 2.73
CA LEU A 71 -14.39 19.19 1.36
C LEU A 71 -15.55 20.20 1.30
N ALA A 72 -16.00 20.76 2.42
CA ALA A 72 -16.94 21.87 2.43
C ALA A 72 -16.38 22.95 1.50
N ALA A 73 -17.19 23.36 0.52
CA ALA A 73 -16.78 24.37 -0.42
C ALA A 73 -16.33 25.61 0.38
N PRO A 74 -15.14 26.17 0.07
CA PRO A 74 -14.69 27.38 0.72
C PRO A 74 -15.73 28.48 0.51
N SER A 75 -15.83 29.39 1.49
CA SER A 75 -16.78 30.51 1.40
C SER A 75 -16.50 31.33 0.14
N ALA A 76 -17.54 31.93 -0.46
CA ALA A 76 -17.42 32.67 -1.72
C ALA A 76 -16.41 33.83 -1.69
N ASP A 77 -16.01 34.28 -0.49
CA ASP A 77 -15.06 35.36 -0.25
C ASP A 77 -13.62 34.86 0.04
N GLU A 78 -13.40 33.55 0.10
CA GLU A 78 -12.09 32.97 0.38
C GLU A 78 -11.25 32.88 -0.91
N VAL A 79 -10.22 33.72 -0.99
CA VAL A 79 -9.22 33.64 -2.07
C VAL A 79 -8.32 32.43 -1.82
N LEU A 80 -8.67 31.30 -2.43
CA LEU A 80 -7.84 30.10 -2.37
C LEU A 80 -6.51 30.31 -3.11
N PRO A 81 -5.39 29.77 -2.58
CA PRO A 81 -4.15 29.74 -3.32
C PRO A 81 -4.31 28.93 -4.62
N VAL A 82 -3.70 29.41 -5.71
CA VAL A 82 -3.67 28.67 -6.97
C VAL A 82 -2.71 27.48 -6.83
N ALA A 83 -3.22 26.27 -6.97
CA ALA A 83 -2.40 25.07 -6.96
C ALA A 83 -1.43 25.07 -8.16
N THR A 84 -0.16 24.74 -7.91
CA THR A 84 0.83 24.54 -8.96
C THR A 84 1.08 23.05 -9.14
N THR A 85 1.01 22.59 -10.40
CA THR A 85 1.31 21.20 -10.75
C THR A 85 2.68 21.13 -11.37
N ARG A 86 3.48 20.13 -10.97
CA ARG A 86 4.80 19.86 -11.56
C ARG A 86 4.95 18.37 -11.82
N LEU A 87 5.57 18.03 -12.94
CA LEU A 87 5.91 16.65 -13.25
C LEU A 87 6.98 16.14 -12.28
N SER A 88 6.68 15.06 -11.56
CA SER A 88 7.51 14.56 -10.46
C SER A 88 8.24 13.27 -10.79
N ARG A 89 7.75 12.51 -11.78
CA ARG A 89 8.22 11.16 -12.11
C ARG A 89 8.01 10.85 -13.58
N TYR A 90 8.98 10.15 -14.16
CA TYR A 90 8.85 9.45 -15.44
C TYR A 90 9.14 7.95 -15.24
N GLU A 91 8.62 7.15 -16.15
CA GLU A 91 8.79 5.69 -16.18
C GLU A 91 9.50 5.30 -17.47
N THR A 92 10.37 4.30 -17.36
CA THR A 92 11.08 3.71 -18.49
C THR A 92 11.08 2.21 -18.30
N CYS A 93 10.53 1.48 -19.27
CA CYS A 93 10.46 0.03 -19.27
C CYS A 93 10.55 -0.46 -20.72
N VAL A 94 11.15 -1.63 -20.91
CA VAL A 94 11.19 -2.30 -22.23
C VAL A 94 9.95 -3.15 -22.51
N LEU A 95 9.17 -3.46 -21.47
CA LEU A 95 7.90 -4.17 -21.60
C LEU A 95 6.77 -3.16 -21.83
N GLU A 96 5.74 -3.59 -22.55
CA GLU A 96 4.50 -2.81 -22.67
C GLU A 96 3.79 -2.69 -21.31
N PRO A 97 3.12 -1.56 -21.01
CA PRO A 97 2.37 -1.37 -19.76
C PRO A 97 1.28 -2.43 -19.50
N SER A 98 0.82 -3.14 -20.52
CA SER A 98 -0.15 -4.23 -20.38
C SER A 98 0.46 -5.57 -19.98
N ASP A 99 1.79 -5.72 -20.00
CA ASP A 99 2.45 -6.94 -19.53
C ASP A 99 2.36 -7.02 -18.00
N PHE A 100 1.87 -8.14 -17.46
CA PHE A 100 1.70 -8.33 -16.01
C PHE A 100 3.02 -8.24 -15.23
N ARG A 101 4.17 -8.35 -15.91
CA ARG A 101 5.51 -8.24 -15.32
C ARG A 101 6.04 -6.81 -15.35
N TYR A 102 5.37 -5.86 -15.99
CA TYR A 102 5.82 -4.48 -16.22
C TYR A 102 6.42 -3.86 -14.96
N ASP A 103 5.67 -3.88 -13.85
CA ASP A 103 6.06 -3.27 -12.57
C ASP A 103 7.39 -3.79 -12.00
N ASN A 104 7.78 -5.02 -12.34
CA ASN A 104 9.03 -5.62 -11.88
C ASN A 104 10.26 -5.11 -12.65
N TYR A 105 10.06 -4.40 -13.77
CA TYR A 105 11.13 -3.95 -14.65
C TYR A 105 11.16 -2.43 -14.85
N VAL A 106 10.18 -1.68 -14.32
CA VAL A 106 10.14 -0.22 -14.43
C VAL A 106 11.35 0.43 -13.75
N VAL A 107 12.03 1.28 -14.50
CA VAL A 107 12.98 2.27 -14.01
C VAL A 107 12.26 3.61 -13.87
N TYR A 108 12.37 4.22 -12.70
CA TYR A 108 11.76 5.52 -12.43
C TYR A 108 12.80 6.63 -12.47
N ILE A 109 12.44 7.76 -13.09
CA ILE A 109 13.22 9.01 -13.05
C ILE A 109 12.43 10.00 -12.19
N THR A 110 12.88 10.23 -10.96
CA THR A 110 12.12 11.04 -9.97
C THR A 110 12.85 12.36 -9.67
N THR A 111 12.12 13.47 -9.66
CA THR A 111 12.71 14.78 -9.32
C THR A 111 13.10 14.83 -7.84
N ARG A 112 14.24 15.44 -7.55
CA ARG A 112 14.70 15.78 -6.19
C ARG A 112 14.72 17.29 -5.94
N GLY A 113 14.05 18.06 -6.80
CA GLY A 113 14.09 19.52 -6.77
C GLY A 113 15.36 20.08 -7.41
N ASN A 114 15.43 21.40 -7.57
CA ASN A 114 16.58 22.13 -8.12
C ASN A 114 17.09 21.59 -9.47
N GLY A 115 16.17 21.13 -10.33
CA GLY A 115 16.49 20.56 -11.63
C GLY A 115 17.25 19.23 -11.59
N ARG A 116 17.37 18.60 -10.42
CA ARG A 116 18.07 17.33 -10.23
C ARG A 116 17.12 16.14 -10.19
N TRP A 117 17.54 15.06 -10.83
CA TRP A 117 16.75 13.86 -11.05
C TRP A 117 17.53 12.63 -10.58
N LEU A 118 16.81 11.69 -10.00
CA LEU A 118 17.32 10.40 -9.55
C LEU A 118 16.76 9.30 -10.44
N VAL A 119 17.64 8.43 -10.93
CA VAL A 119 17.24 7.19 -11.61
C VAL A 119 17.20 6.06 -10.59
N GLN A 120 16.07 5.37 -10.48
CA GLN A 120 15.85 4.35 -9.45
C GLN A 120 15.06 3.15 -9.95
N HIS A 121 15.29 1.99 -9.35
CA HIS A 121 14.50 0.78 -9.53
C HIS A 121 14.30 0.11 -8.16
N GLY A 122 13.04 0.03 -7.71
CA GLY A 122 12.71 -0.31 -6.33
C GLY A 122 13.41 0.63 -5.33
N GLU A 123 14.17 0.04 -4.41
CA GLU A 123 14.95 0.78 -3.41
C GLU A 123 16.37 1.15 -3.86
N ARG A 124 16.74 0.89 -5.12
CA ARG A 124 18.11 1.11 -5.62
C ARG A 124 18.19 2.37 -6.48
N SER A 125 19.32 3.05 -6.40
CA SER A 125 19.68 4.20 -7.22
C SER A 125 20.77 3.83 -8.22
N LEU A 126 20.67 4.33 -9.44
CA LEU A 126 21.66 4.12 -10.50
C LEU A 126 22.71 5.23 -10.45
N SER A 127 23.99 4.90 -10.56
CA SER A 127 25.08 5.87 -10.73
C SER A 127 25.47 6.06 -12.19
N ALA A 128 26.32 7.05 -12.47
CA ALA A 128 26.79 7.38 -13.83
C ALA A 128 27.57 6.25 -14.54
N ASP A 129 28.11 5.31 -13.77
CA ASP A 129 28.82 4.11 -14.24
C ASP A 129 27.89 2.90 -14.46
N LEU A 130 26.56 3.12 -14.41
CA LEU A 130 25.51 2.09 -14.52
C LEU A 130 25.50 1.06 -13.38
N THR A 131 26.13 1.38 -12.24
CA THR A 131 26.08 0.54 -11.05
C THR A 131 24.83 0.84 -10.21
N TRP A 132 24.13 -0.20 -9.77
CA TRP A 132 23.01 -0.07 -8.84
C TRP A 132 23.50 -0.06 -7.38
N SER A 133 23.17 0.98 -6.64
CA SER A 133 23.46 1.10 -5.20
C SER A 133 22.18 1.05 -4.37
N LYS A 134 22.17 0.34 -3.24
CA LYS A 134 21.01 0.29 -2.33
C LYS A 134 20.71 1.67 -1.77
N GLY A 135 19.45 2.05 -1.62
CA GLY A 135 18.97 3.25 -0.94
C GLY A 135 18.80 4.47 -1.86
N LEU A 136 17.84 5.32 -1.49
CA LEU A 136 17.36 6.45 -2.32
C LEU A 136 17.77 7.84 -1.78
N HIS A 137 18.49 7.88 -0.66
CA HIS A 137 18.84 9.10 0.07
C HIS A 137 20.31 9.15 0.46
N PRO A 138 20.92 10.34 0.62
CA PRO A 138 22.34 10.48 0.91
C PRO A 138 22.76 10.18 2.37
N TYR A 139 21.83 9.80 3.26
CA TYR A 139 22.12 9.68 4.70
C TYR A 139 23.36 8.80 4.97
N GLY A 140 24.38 9.40 5.59
CA GLY A 140 25.64 8.73 5.92
C GLY A 140 26.55 8.43 4.73
N ARG A 141 26.33 9.05 3.55
CA ARG A 141 27.02 8.72 2.30
C ARG A 141 27.58 9.97 1.61
N PRO A 142 28.78 10.43 2.01
CA PRO A 142 29.45 11.55 1.37
C PRO A 142 29.59 11.33 -0.14
N GLY A 143 29.22 12.32 -0.95
CA GLY A 143 29.35 12.25 -2.41
C GLY A 143 28.21 11.52 -3.14
N TRP A 144 27.26 10.91 -2.43
CA TRP A 144 26.14 10.18 -3.04
C TRP A 144 25.37 11.03 -4.05
N GLU A 145 25.09 12.29 -3.72
CA GLU A 145 24.35 13.18 -4.62
C GLU A 145 25.08 13.44 -5.94
N LYS A 146 26.42 13.56 -5.92
CA LYS A 146 27.20 13.75 -7.14
C LYS A 146 27.17 12.50 -8.02
N ALA A 147 27.11 11.32 -7.39
CA ALA A 147 27.10 10.05 -8.09
C ALA A 147 25.73 9.67 -8.66
N HIS A 148 24.64 10.14 -8.07
CA HIS A 148 23.27 9.65 -8.34
C HIS A 148 22.25 10.71 -8.76
N LEU A 149 22.58 12.01 -8.66
CA LEU A 149 21.69 13.09 -9.07
C LEU A 149 22.20 13.77 -10.33
N PHE A 150 21.36 13.75 -11.37
CA PHE A 150 21.69 14.23 -12.71
C PHE A 150 20.71 15.32 -13.16
N ASP A 151 21.02 16.01 -14.25
CA ASP A 151 20.00 16.72 -15.01
C ASP A 151 19.02 15.72 -15.67
N PHE A 152 17.90 16.22 -16.17
CA PHE A 152 16.84 15.36 -16.72
C PHE A 152 17.30 14.52 -17.92
N GLU A 153 18.04 15.13 -18.85
CA GLU A 153 18.44 14.46 -20.10
C GLU A 153 19.45 13.34 -19.80
N THR A 154 20.42 13.61 -18.93
CA THR A 154 21.36 12.60 -18.45
C THR A 154 20.63 11.48 -17.70
N ALA A 155 19.67 11.80 -16.82
CA ALA A 155 18.88 10.79 -16.11
C ALA A 155 18.06 9.91 -17.06
N ARG A 156 17.47 10.52 -18.10
CA ARG A 156 16.71 9.80 -19.12
C ARG A 156 17.60 8.84 -19.91
N ALA A 157 18.74 9.31 -20.40
CA ALA A 157 19.68 8.47 -21.13
C ALA A 157 20.18 7.28 -20.29
N LEU A 158 20.50 7.51 -19.02
CA LEU A 158 20.89 6.45 -18.09
C LEU A 158 19.76 5.44 -17.84
N ALA A 159 18.52 5.90 -17.70
CA ALA A 159 17.36 5.02 -17.52
C ALA A 159 17.10 4.15 -18.76
N GLU A 160 17.14 4.75 -19.95
CA GLU A 160 16.99 4.04 -21.23
C GLU A 160 18.10 2.98 -21.42
N GLN A 161 19.34 3.31 -21.05
CA GLN A 161 20.45 2.38 -21.11
C GLN A 161 20.32 1.24 -20.10
N ALA A 162 19.83 1.51 -18.89
CA ALA A 162 19.73 0.52 -17.83
C ALA A 162 18.49 -0.39 -17.95
N ALA A 163 17.38 0.12 -18.51
CA ALA A 163 16.08 -0.59 -18.53
C ALA A 163 16.15 -2.02 -19.11
N PRO A 164 16.83 -2.30 -20.24
CA PRO A 164 16.95 -3.67 -20.77
C PRO A 164 17.67 -4.65 -19.82
N HIS A 165 18.50 -4.13 -18.91
CA HIS A 165 19.36 -4.89 -18.02
C HIS A 165 18.81 -5.02 -16.59
N VAL A 166 17.65 -4.44 -16.29
CA VAL A 166 16.99 -4.64 -14.99
C VAL A 166 16.67 -6.13 -14.83
N VAL A 167 17.07 -6.72 -13.71
CA VAL A 167 16.87 -8.14 -13.41
C VAL A 167 15.86 -8.29 -12.29
N ALA A 168 14.78 -9.01 -12.56
CA ALA A 168 13.78 -9.43 -11.57
C ALA A 168 13.65 -10.96 -11.64
N HIS A 169 13.63 -11.61 -10.47
CA HIS A 169 13.54 -13.07 -10.36
C HIS A 169 14.57 -13.83 -11.22
N GLY A 170 15.78 -13.28 -11.35
CA GLY A 170 16.87 -13.88 -12.14
C GLY A 170 16.78 -13.68 -13.66
N VAL A 171 15.72 -13.05 -14.17
CA VAL A 171 15.51 -12.81 -15.61
C VAL A 171 15.61 -11.31 -15.90
N SER A 172 16.39 -10.93 -16.93
CA SER A 172 16.50 -9.53 -17.37
C SER A 172 15.24 -9.06 -18.09
N ALA A 173 15.00 -7.75 -18.13
CA ALA A 173 13.86 -7.18 -18.83
C ALA A 173 13.88 -7.52 -20.33
N ALA A 174 15.05 -7.47 -20.96
CA ALA A 174 15.22 -7.87 -22.36
C ALA A 174 14.91 -9.37 -22.59
N ALA A 175 15.30 -10.24 -21.67
CA ALA A 175 14.98 -11.67 -21.75
C ALA A 175 13.49 -11.94 -21.52
N ALA A 176 12.88 -11.23 -20.57
CA ALA A 176 11.43 -11.28 -20.33
C ALA A 176 10.64 -10.84 -21.56
N LEU A 177 11.10 -9.80 -22.27
CA LEU A 177 10.54 -9.34 -23.55
C LEU A 177 10.66 -10.41 -24.64
N ALA A 178 11.77 -11.16 -24.66
CA ALA A 178 11.98 -12.29 -25.56
C ALA A 178 11.14 -13.54 -25.20
N GLY A 179 10.30 -13.47 -24.16
CA GLY A 179 9.39 -14.54 -23.77
C GLY A 179 9.92 -15.49 -22.69
N GLU A 180 11.07 -15.17 -22.07
CA GLU A 180 11.58 -15.99 -20.96
C GLU A 180 10.69 -15.79 -19.71
N SER A 181 10.24 -16.91 -19.12
CA SER A 181 9.44 -16.92 -17.90
C SER A 181 10.32 -17.24 -16.69
N TRP A 182 9.97 -16.71 -15.52
CA TRP A 182 10.56 -17.14 -14.26
C TRP A 182 10.26 -18.64 -14.05
N ARG A 183 11.24 -19.40 -13.58
CA ARG A 183 11.06 -20.81 -13.20
C ARG A 183 10.69 -20.93 -11.73
#